data_AF-A0A0N0RXL2-F1
#
_entry.id   AF-A0A0N0RXL2-F1
#
_cell.length_a   1.000
_cell.length_b   1.000
_cell.length_c   1.000
_cell.angle_alpha   90.00
_cell.angle_beta   90.00
_cell.angle_gamma   90.00
#
_symmetry.space_group_name_H-M   'P 1'
#
loop_
_entity.id
_entity.type
_entity.pdbx_description
1 polymer ?
#
loop_
_entity_poly.entity_id
_entity_poly.type
_entity_poly.pdbx_seq_one_letter_code
_entity_poly.pdbx_strand_id
1 'polypeptide(L)'
;MISRSGRLPKVQGDQTTYPRRYALHELAKQIELDPHDSLLQVMSGLMDELSQATNGDWSWILDDLCPVNQIRHDIKAALTGQVQWQAVLRGTAPVIERYWNCLSPTSQQLFMEKYHSVWMRFRHGMPVQNAQKVLRMLENSQLQVLQGDSVKWDGTFKAQTSAGIVEAPYVIEATGQECRLERIHSPLLQSALKNNLITAHPNGGIAVDFDGLRASPGLFAIGTLTSGTHLYVSAIDRIAAHAARISYSLTQNPSVQSLHVAIFCGSDLLSHLMVSSLVPQILAAGHVPFVYLPKHKGSSSTISFDLRELAFFERELLQQYVRPYFKDGTVEGATKRTVDQIRTTYGVLVEEVPNVNKMSFIQTLARHHISIGLSIRCYQRFKSDIIRYFSKPRLLLNLHPGVLPAYRGVMTTVRAMKNKETYFGYSLHAIDENWDSGDVIEIRKHPIDYSKSMLAFMGDVCEIGVAMAMDAFDTIARGKELSRTAQKTEASAYYTFPTNEELKEIRQDGIRLVDAESIVKIVVESFAPPKEQAKFRTYIEAAVQDWYRQNLA
;
A
#
# COMPACT_ATOMS: atom_id res chain seq x y z
N MET A 1 -23.11 29.70 -15.51
CA MET A 1 -23.00 28.61 -14.51
C MET A 1 -23.36 29.15 -13.14
N ILE A 2 -24.13 28.39 -12.38
CA ILE A 2 -24.60 28.79 -11.03
C ILE A 2 -24.18 27.70 -10.04
N SER A 3 -23.68 28.09 -8.88
CA SER A 3 -23.35 27.16 -7.79
C SER A 3 -23.54 27.83 -6.43
N ARG A 4 -23.73 27.05 -5.36
CA ARG A 4 -23.96 27.60 -4.01
C ARG A 4 -22.83 28.50 -3.50
N SER A 5 -21.60 28.24 -3.94
CA SER A 5 -20.41 29.01 -3.56
C SER A 5 -20.01 30.06 -4.60
N GLY A 6 -20.54 30.00 -5.83
CA GLY A 6 -20.07 30.83 -6.94
C GLY A 6 -18.62 30.54 -7.35
N ARG A 7 -18.09 29.34 -7.05
CA ARG A 7 -16.69 28.98 -7.29
C ARG A 7 -16.57 27.80 -8.26
N LEU A 8 -15.49 27.79 -9.03
CA LEU A 8 -15.13 26.66 -9.89
C LEU A 8 -14.34 25.60 -9.11
N PRO A 9 -14.39 24.31 -9.51
CA PRO A 9 -13.43 23.30 -9.05
C PRO A 9 -11.99 23.78 -9.21
N LYS A 10 -11.08 23.32 -8.34
CA LYS A 10 -9.64 23.58 -8.51
C LYS A 10 -9.14 22.89 -9.80
N VAL A 11 -7.93 23.22 -10.25
CA VAL A 11 -7.33 22.60 -11.44
C VAL A 11 -6.36 21.52 -11.00
N GLN A 12 -6.48 20.32 -11.58
CA GLN A 12 -5.60 19.21 -11.23
C GLN A 12 -4.29 19.27 -12.02
N GLY A 13 -3.17 19.13 -11.32
CA GLY A 13 -1.86 18.91 -11.93
C GLY A 13 -1.57 17.43 -12.11
N ASP A 14 -0.31 17.15 -12.45
CA ASP A 14 0.16 15.79 -12.70
C ASP A 14 -0.07 14.86 -11.50
N GLN A 15 -0.24 13.57 -11.79
CA GLN A 15 -0.49 12.58 -10.77
C GLN A 15 0.82 12.18 -10.07
N THR A 16 0.93 12.57 -8.80
CA THR A 16 2.02 12.14 -7.93
C THR A 16 1.47 11.30 -6.77
N THR A 17 2.18 10.22 -6.42
CA THR A 17 1.87 9.43 -5.21
C THR A 17 2.27 10.24 -3.99
N TYR A 18 1.42 10.24 -2.96
CA TYR A 18 1.79 10.82 -1.67
C TYR A 18 2.81 9.91 -0.95
N PRO A 19 4.05 10.38 -0.66
CA PRO A 19 5.10 9.51 -0.09
C PRO A 19 4.77 8.98 1.31
N ARG A 20 3.90 9.66 2.05
CA ARG A 20 3.44 9.27 3.39
C ARG A 20 2.02 8.73 3.40
N ARG A 21 1.59 8.08 2.31
CA ARG A 21 0.25 7.46 2.24
C ARG A 21 -0.04 6.56 3.45
N TYR A 22 0.95 5.82 3.95
CA TYR A 22 0.82 5.01 5.18
C TYR A 22 0.29 5.78 6.39
N ALA A 23 0.60 7.08 6.54
CA ALA A 23 0.15 7.91 7.66
C ALA A 23 -1.37 8.15 7.62
N LEU A 24 -1.96 8.23 6.42
CA LEU A 24 -3.41 8.31 6.28
C LEU A 24 -4.10 7.03 6.77
N HIS A 25 -3.47 5.88 6.54
CA HIS A 25 -3.97 4.59 7.05
C HIS A 25 -3.74 4.42 8.56
N GLU A 26 -2.62 4.93 9.09
CA GLU A 26 -2.38 5.04 10.53
C GLU A 26 -3.48 5.85 11.20
N LEU A 27 -3.77 7.06 10.70
CA LEU A 27 -4.85 7.91 11.20
C LEU A 27 -6.20 7.18 11.20
N ALA A 28 -6.49 6.42 10.14
CA ALA A 28 -7.73 5.65 10.06
C ALA A 28 -7.80 4.59 11.17
N LYS A 29 -6.69 3.90 11.41
CA LYS A 29 -6.62 2.87 12.46
C LYS A 29 -6.70 3.48 13.87
N GLN A 30 -6.07 4.63 14.09
CA GLN A 30 -6.14 5.36 15.34
C GLN A 30 -7.58 5.74 15.68
N ILE A 31 -8.30 6.34 14.74
CA ILE A 31 -9.68 6.81 14.95
C ILE A 31 -10.66 5.64 15.10
N GLU A 32 -10.41 4.51 14.43
CA GLU A 32 -11.19 3.28 14.66
C GLU A 32 -11.03 2.72 16.07
N LEU A 33 -9.85 2.87 16.67
CA LEU A 33 -9.58 2.42 18.04
C LEU A 33 -10.09 3.40 19.09
N ASP A 34 -10.04 4.70 18.80
CA ASP A 34 -10.55 5.76 19.65
C ASP A 34 -11.35 6.80 18.82
N PRO A 35 -12.66 6.58 18.64
CA PRO A 35 -13.51 7.47 17.83
C PRO A 35 -13.91 8.75 18.56
N HIS A 36 -13.45 9.00 19.79
CA HIS A 36 -13.75 10.23 20.51
C HIS A 36 -13.20 11.44 19.76
N ASP A 37 -14.02 12.49 19.59
CA ASP A 37 -13.66 13.68 18.81
C ASP A 37 -13.08 13.37 17.40
N SER A 38 -13.55 12.29 16.77
CA SER A 38 -13.02 11.79 15.49
C SER A 38 -12.95 12.85 14.39
N LEU A 39 -13.90 13.78 14.33
CA LEU A 39 -13.84 14.90 13.37
C LEU A 39 -12.60 15.76 13.58
N LEU A 40 -12.28 16.10 14.83
CA LEU A 40 -11.10 16.91 15.16
C LEU A 40 -9.82 16.13 14.84
N GLN A 41 -9.78 14.83 15.15
CA GLN A 41 -8.65 13.96 14.82
C GLN A 41 -8.42 13.88 13.30
N VAL A 42 -9.47 13.65 12.51
CA VAL A 42 -9.37 13.64 11.03
C VAL A 42 -8.86 14.98 10.52
N MET A 43 -9.45 16.09 10.98
CA MET A 43 -9.06 17.42 10.53
C MET A 43 -7.61 17.75 10.90
N SER A 44 -7.19 17.49 12.13
CA SER A 44 -5.80 17.71 12.58
C SER A 44 -4.82 16.85 11.81
N GLY A 45 -5.07 15.54 11.72
CA GLY A 45 -4.16 14.62 11.01
C GLY A 45 -4.04 14.93 9.52
N LEU A 46 -5.14 15.32 8.86
CA LEU A 46 -5.08 15.77 7.48
C LEU A 46 -4.36 17.12 7.33
N MET A 47 -4.52 18.06 8.26
CA MET A 47 -3.78 19.32 8.25
C MET A 47 -2.28 19.10 8.43
N ASP A 48 -1.86 18.17 9.28
CA ASP A 48 -0.45 17.83 9.48
C ASP A 48 0.17 17.25 8.20
N GLU A 49 -0.52 16.32 7.54
CA GLU A 49 -0.04 15.71 6.31
C GLU A 49 -0.08 16.69 5.12
N LEU A 50 -1.06 17.61 5.08
CA LEU A 50 -1.10 18.71 4.12
C LEU A 50 0.06 19.68 4.34
N SER A 51 0.31 20.10 5.58
CA SER A 51 1.43 20.98 5.95
C SER A 51 2.77 20.37 5.54
N GLN A 52 2.95 19.06 5.78
CA GLN A 52 4.16 18.35 5.34
C GLN A 52 4.28 18.30 3.82
N ALA A 53 3.18 18.05 3.09
CA ALA A 53 3.20 17.96 1.64
C ALA A 53 3.52 19.31 0.95
N THR A 54 3.13 20.42 1.58
CA THR A 54 3.31 21.77 1.05
C THR A 54 4.45 22.54 1.73
N ASN A 55 5.23 21.90 2.59
CA ASN A 55 6.26 22.54 3.41
C ASN A 55 5.73 23.76 4.20
N GLY A 56 4.50 23.67 4.70
CA GLY A 56 3.81 24.74 5.44
C GLY A 56 3.22 25.85 4.55
N ASP A 57 3.29 25.74 3.23
CA ASP A 57 2.60 26.67 2.33
C ASP A 57 1.09 26.39 2.34
N TRP A 58 0.30 27.42 2.69
CA TRP A 58 -1.16 27.40 2.73
C TRP A 58 -1.80 28.38 1.73
N SER A 59 -1.00 29.03 0.89
CA SER A 59 -1.48 30.02 -0.09
C SER A 59 -2.52 29.44 -1.06
N TRP A 60 -2.47 28.13 -1.33
CA TRP A 60 -3.40 27.40 -2.20
C TRP A 60 -4.84 27.31 -1.66
N ILE A 61 -5.05 27.51 -0.36
CA ILE A 61 -6.39 27.59 0.26
C ILE A 61 -7.07 28.92 -0.08
N LEU A 62 -6.28 30.00 -0.21
CA LEU A 62 -6.81 31.32 -0.47
C LEU A 62 -7.50 31.34 -1.82
N ASP A 63 -8.70 31.91 -1.85
CA ASP A 63 -9.48 32.07 -3.06
C ASP A 63 -9.59 33.55 -3.44
N ASP A 64 -9.41 33.82 -4.72
CA ASP A 64 -9.83 35.08 -5.34
C ASP A 64 -11.35 35.04 -5.56
N LEU A 65 -12.02 36.16 -5.24
CA LEU A 65 -13.46 36.31 -5.49
C LEU A 65 -13.78 36.35 -7.00
N CYS A 66 -12.80 36.72 -7.84
CA CYS A 66 -12.92 36.72 -9.29
C CYS A 66 -12.62 35.33 -9.88
N PRO A 67 -13.62 34.65 -10.50
CA PRO A 67 -13.43 33.31 -11.06
C PRO A 67 -12.35 33.23 -12.14
N VAL A 68 -12.17 34.32 -12.91
CA VAL A 68 -11.14 34.44 -13.96
C VAL A 68 -9.73 34.43 -13.36
N ASN A 69 -9.51 35.20 -12.29
CA ASN A 69 -8.22 35.23 -11.63
C ASN A 69 -7.92 33.90 -10.94
N GLN A 70 -8.93 33.33 -10.27
CA GLN A 70 -8.80 32.04 -9.60
C GLN A 70 -8.38 30.93 -10.57
N ILE A 71 -9.09 30.76 -11.68
CA ILE A 71 -8.79 29.67 -12.62
C ILE A 71 -7.43 29.89 -13.30
N ARG A 72 -7.03 31.13 -13.57
CA ARG A 72 -5.70 31.45 -14.12
C ARG A 72 -4.60 31.07 -13.13
N HIS A 73 -4.79 31.39 -11.85
CA HIS A 73 -3.88 30.97 -10.78
C HIS A 73 -3.82 29.44 -10.66
N ASP A 74 -4.96 28.76 -10.63
CA ASP A 74 -5.02 27.30 -10.49
C ASP A 74 -4.37 26.58 -11.69
N ILE A 75 -4.55 27.07 -12.93
CA ILE A 75 -3.86 26.55 -14.12
C ILE A 75 -2.35 26.70 -13.96
N LYS A 76 -1.88 27.88 -13.53
CA LYS A 76 -0.46 28.13 -13.31
C LYS A 76 0.09 27.17 -12.26
N ALA A 77 -0.57 27.06 -11.11
CA ALA A 77 -0.15 26.18 -10.02
C ALA A 77 -0.08 24.70 -10.46
N ALA A 78 -1.07 24.25 -11.25
CA ALA A 78 -1.08 22.90 -11.80
C ALA A 78 0.08 22.64 -12.75
N LEU A 79 0.42 23.60 -13.63
CA LEU A 79 1.52 23.50 -14.58
C LEU A 79 2.90 23.65 -13.93
N THR A 80 3.02 24.36 -12.81
CA THR A 80 4.27 24.56 -12.07
C THR A 80 4.48 23.55 -10.95
N GLY A 81 3.55 22.60 -10.75
CA GLY A 81 3.62 21.59 -9.71
C GLY A 81 3.33 22.10 -8.29
N GLN A 82 2.81 23.32 -8.13
CA GLN A 82 2.41 23.93 -6.84
C GLN A 82 1.04 23.41 -6.35
N VAL A 83 0.83 22.10 -6.48
CA VAL A 83 -0.41 21.40 -6.16
C VAL A 83 -0.16 20.14 -5.33
N GLN A 84 0.92 20.11 -4.55
CA GLN A 84 1.33 18.94 -3.76
C GLN A 84 0.24 18.46 -2.79
N TRP A 85 -0.63 19.36 -2.32
CA TRP A 85 -1.81 19.05 -1.51
C TRP A 85 -2.76 18.05 -2.19
N GLN A 86 -2.80 18.01 -3.53
CA GLN A 86 -3.64 17.06 -4.28
C GLN A 86 -3.24 15.62 -4.02
N ALA A 87 -1.95 15.34 -3.83
CA ALA A 87 -1.47 14.00 -3.54
C ALA A 87 -2.03 13.48 -2.21
N VAL A 88 -2.08 14.34 -1.18
CA VAL A 88 -2.67 14.00 0.14
C VAL A 88 -4.15 13.69 0.00
N LEU A 89 -4.91 14.59 -0.63
CA LEU A 89 -6.35 14.39 -0.80
C LEU A 89 -6.65 13.13 -1.62
N ARG A 90 -5.97 12.90 -2.74
CA ARG A 90 -6.11 11.65 -3.52
C ARG A 90 -5.76 10.44 -2.67
N GLY A 91 -4.71 10.51 -1.86
CA GLY A 91 -4.27 9.47 -0.93
C GLY A 91 -5.32 9.04 0.09
N THR A 92 -6.33 9.89 0.39
CA THR A 92 -7.45 9.52 1.28
C THR A 92 -8.49 8.61 0.63
N ALA A 93 -8.50 8.44 -0.69
CA ALA A 93 -9.47 7.58 -1.39
C ALA A 93 -9.72 6.18 -0.77
N PRO A 94 -8.69 5.41 -0.39
CA PRO A 94 -8.90 4.11 0.26
C PRO A 94 -9.50 4.18 1.68
N VAL A 95 -9.33 5.31 2.39
CA VAL A 95 -9.60 5.42 3.84
C VAL A 95 -10.73 6.37 4.21
N ILE A 96 -11.21 7.19 3.27
CA ILE A 96 -12.19 8.25 3.55
C ILE A 96 -13.51 7.71 4.12
N GLU A 97 -13.95 6.51 3.70
CA GLU A 97 -15.13 5.86 4.27
C GLU A 97 -14.91 5.41 5.72
N ARG A 98 -13.68 5.04 6.08
CA ARG A 98 -13.33 4.64 7.45
C ARG A 98 -13.40 5.85 8.37
N TYR A 99 -12.83 6.99 7.93
CA TYR A 99 -12.99 8.26 8.64
C TYR A 99 -14.46 8.61 8.83
N TRP A 100 -15.25 8.56 7.75
CA TRP A 100 -16.67 8.89 7.77
C TRP A 100 -17.46 8.02 8.75
N ASN A 101 -17.21 6.71 8.77
CA ASN A 101 -17.90 5.76 9.64
C ASN A 101 -17.63 6.00 11.13
N CYS A 102 -16.45 6.54 11.48
CA CYS A 102 -16.10 6.85 12.86
C CYS A 102 -16.62 8.21 13.34
N LEU A 103 -17.18 9.05 12.45
CA LEU A 103 -17.78 10.32 12.83
C LEU A 103 -19.11 10.10 13.56
N SER A 104 -19.33 10.84 14.64
CA SER A 104 -20.66 10.91 15.26
C SER A 104 -21.70 11.45 14.26
N PRO A 105 -23.00 11.11 14.40
CA PRO A 105 -24.04 11.66 13.53
C PRO A 105 -24.03 13.19 13.45
N THR A 106 -23.80 13.87 14.58
CA THR A 106 -23.66 15.34 14.63
C THR A 106 -22.44 15.83 13.84
N SER A 107 -21.32 15.13 13.94
CA SER A 107 -20.10 15.46 13.19
C SER A 107 -20.26 15.21 11.69
N GLN A 108 -20.94 14.14 11.29
CA GLN A 108 -21.29 13.86 9.90
C GLN A 108 -22.17 14.97 9.32
N GLN A 109 -23.21 15.38 10.05
CA GLN A 109 -24.08 16.49 9.66
C GLN A 109 -23.29 17.80 9.53
N LEU A 110 -22.46 18.13 10.53
CA LEU A 110 -21.61 19.32 10.49
C LEU A 110 -20.68 19.31 9.27
N PHE A 111 -20.08 18.15 8.95
CA PHE A 111 -19.26 17.99 7.76
C PHE A 111 -20.04 18.27 6.48
N MET A 112 -21.24 17.68 6.34
CA MET A 112 -22.08 17.88 5.16
C MET A 112 -22.52 19.34 4.99
N GLU A 113 -22.81 20.03 6.09
CA GLU A 113 -23.26 21.42 6.07
C GLU A 113 -22.11 22.42 5.81
N LYS A 114 -20.94 22.21 6.41
CA LYS A 114 -19.86 23.21 6.42
C LYS A 114 -18.69 22.90 5.50
N TYR A 115 -18.34 21.63 5.33
CA TYR A 115 -17.06 21.24 4.73
C TYR A 115 -17.19 20.46 3.42
N HIS A 116 -18.28 19.73 3.20
CA HIS A 116 -18.45 18.85 2.04
C HIS A 116 -18.28 19.57 0.69
N SER A 117 -18.89 20.75 0.51
CA SER A 117 -18.75 21.50 -0.75
C SER A 117 -17.31 21.92 -1.04
N VAL A 118 -16.56 22.30 0.00
CA VAL A 118 -15.14 22.64 -0.12
C VAL A 118 -14.34 21.40 -0.44
N TRP A 119 -14.55 20.31 0.31
CA TRP A 119 -13.90 19.02 0.07
C TRP A 119 -14.04 18.56 -1.38
N MET A 120 -15.26 18.56 -1.91
CA MET A 120 -15.53 18.13 -3.29
C MET A 120 -14.83 19.03 -4.32
N ARG A 121 -14.79 20.34 -4.08
CA ARG A 121 -14.13 21.30 -4.97
C ARG A 121 -12.61 21.07 -5.09
N PHE A 122 -11.95 20.74 -3.97
CA PHE A 122 -10.51 20.46 -3.96
C PHE A 122 -10.21 19.04 -4.46
N ARG A 123 -11.02 18.07 -4.07
CA ARG A 123 -10.82 16.66 -4.44
C ARG A 123 -11.05 16.38 -5.93
N HIS A 124 -12.05 17.04 -6.53
CA HIS A 124 -12.43 16.84 -7.92
C HIS A 124 -11.94 17.97 -8.81
N GLY A 125 -10.61 18.11 -8.87
CA GLY A 125 -9.98 19.11 -9.73
C GLY A 125 -10.21 18.84 -11.22
N MET A 126 -10.48 19.87 -12.00
CA MET A 126 -10.67 19.75 -13.46
C MET A 126 -9.32 19.62 -14.18
N PRO A 127 -9.21 18.82 -15.26
CA PRO A 127 -8.00 18.77 -16.09
C PRO A 127 -7.59 20.15 -16.61
N VAL A 128 -6.28 20.40 -16.73
CA VAL A 128 -5.72 21.67 -17.22
C VAL A 128 -6.32 22.09 -18.57
N GLN A 129 -6.50 21.13 -19.49
CA GLN A 129 -7.05 21.40 -20.83
C GLN A 129 -8.50 21.90 -20.76
N ASN A 130 -9.29 21.38 -19.81
CA ASN A 130 -10.66 21.83 -19.57
C ASN A 130 -10.67 23.20 -18.88
N ALA A 131 -9.77 23.41 -17.91
CA ALA A 131 -9.61 24.69 -17.25
C ALA A 131 -9.28 25.82 -18.25
N GLN A 132 -8.38 25.56 -19.20
CA GLN A 132 -8.04 26.50 -20.27
C GLN A 132 -9.23 26.84 -21.18
N LYS A 133 -10.10 25.86 -21.48
CA LYS A 133 -11.34 26.10 -22.24
C LYS A 133 -12.29 26.99 -21.44
N VAL A 134 -12.49 26.68 -20.16
CA VAL A 134 -13.34 27.47 -19.26
C VAL A 134 -12.80 28.90 -19.12
N LEU A 135 -11.49 29.08 -18.94
CA LEU A 135 -10.86 30.40 -18.87
C LEU A 135 -11.13 31.22 -20.14
N ARG A 136 -10.94 30.65 -21.34
CA ARG A 136 -11.25 31.35 -22.60
C ARG A 136 -12.71 31.76 -22.69
N MET A 137 -13.64 30.91 -22.25
CA MET A 137 -15.07 31.25 -22.25
C MET A 137 -15.39 32.37 -21.26
N LEU A 138 -14.73 32.41 -20.09
CA LEU A 138 -14.88 33.50 -19.13
C LEU A 138 -14.30 34.82 -19.68
N GLU A 139 -13.11 34.80 -20.26
CA GLU A 139 -12.44 35.98 -20.82
C GLU A 139 -13.22 36.56 -22.01
N ASN A 140 -13.80 35.70 -22.85
CA ASN A 140 -14.65 36.11 -23.96
C ASN A 140 -16.11 36.38 -23.57
N SER A 141 -16.44 36.37 -22.27
CA SER A 141 -17.80 36.60 -21.76
C SER A 141 -18.86 35.61 -22.29
N GLN A 142 -18.45 34.45 -22.79
CA GLN A 142 -19.35 33.34 -23.17
C GLN A 142 -19.82 32.54 -21.94
N LEU A 143 -19.12 32.69 -20.81
CA LEU A 143 -19.43 32.05 -19.55
C LEU A 143 -19.37 33.08 -18.42
N GLN A 144 -20.35 33.01 -17.53
CA GLN A 144 -20.32 33.70 -16.23
C GLN A 144 -20.50 32.67 -15.12
N VAL A 145 -19.82 32.86 -14.00
CA VAL A 145 -19.97 32.05 -12.79
C VAL A 145 -20.64 32.91 -11.73
N LEU A 146 -21.78 32.44 -11.24
CA LEU A 146 -22.61 33.15 -10.28
C LEU A 146 -22.87 32.30 -9.05
N GLN A 147 -23.01 32.95 -7.90
CA GLN A 147 -23.47 32.29 -6.70
C GLN A 147 -25.00 32.20 -6.74
N GLY A 148 -25.57 31.03 -6.46
CA GLY A 148 -27.02 30.82 -6.38
C GLY A 148 -27.35 29.39 -5.93
N ASP A 149 -28.53 29.18 -5.36
CA ASP A 149 -28.88 27.93 -4.69
C ASP A 149 -30.19 27.29 -5.17
N SER A 150 -30.98 28.01 -5.96
CA SER A 150 -32.33 27.61 -6.35
C SER A 150 -32.70 28.11 -7.73
N VAL A 151 -33.47 27.28 -8.43
CA VAL A 151 -34.04 27.57 -9.75
C VAL A 151 -35.52 27.22 -9.69
N LYS A 152 -36.38 28.12 -10.17
CA LYS A 152 -37.82 27.93 -10.24
C LYS A 152 -38.28 27.94 -11.70
N TRP A 153 -39.39 27.27 -11.96
CA TRP A 153 -40.05 27.25 -13.26
C TRP A 153 -41.45 27.85 -13.15
N ASP A 154 -41.72 28.90 -13.93
CA ASP A 154 -43.03 29.57 -14.03
C ASP A 154 -43.44 29.85 -15.50
N GLY A 155 -42.83 29.12 -16.44
CA GLY A 155 -42.93 29.34 -17.89
C GLY A 155 -41.57 29.66 -18.53
N THR A 156 -40.63 30.16 -17.73
CA THR A 156 -39.19 30.21 -18.00
C THR A 156 -38.44 29.77 -16.75
N PHE A 157 -37.17 29.37 -16.86
CA PHE A 157 -36.38 29.09 -15.66
C PHE A 157 -35.85 30.39 -15.08
N LYS A 158 -36.07 30.60 -13.78
CA LYS A 158 -35.59 31.76 -13.03
C LYS A 158 -34.70 31.31 -11.89
N ALA A 159 -33.45 31.75 -11.91
CA ALA A 159 -32.47 31.45 -10.87
C ALA A 159 -32.17 32.71 -10.05
N GLN A 160 -32.27 32.62 -8.72
CA GLN A 160 -31.84 33.68 -7.83
C GLN A 160 -30.32 33.61 -7.68
N THR A 161 -29.61 34.67 -8.08
CA THR A 161 -28.15 34.69 -8.05
C THR A 161 -27.58 35.95 -7.40
N SER A 162 -26.26 35.95 -7.16
CA SER A 162 -25.49 37.11 -6.72
C SER A 162 -25.54 38.30 -7.69
N ALA A 163 -25.90 38.08 -8.96
CA ALA A 163 -26.08 39.13 -9.95
C ALA A 163 -27.56 39.52 -10.16
N GLY A 164 -28.46 39.04 -9.30
CA GLY A 164 -29.91 39.18 -9.45
C GLY A 164 -30.55 37.95 -10.08
N ILE A 165 -31.78 38.12 -10.57
CA ILE A 165 -32.54 37.04 -11.21
C ILE A 165 -31.98 36.80 -12.62
N VAL A 166 -31.59 35.57 -12.90
CA VAL A 166 -31.20 35.12 -14.24
C VAL A 166 -32.34 34.30 -14.82
N GLU A 167 -32.87 34.73 -15.96
CA GLU A 167 -33.90 34.01 -16.69
C GLU A 167 -33.29 33.24 -17.87
N ALA A 168 -33.69 31.99 -18.07
CA ALA A 168 -33.20 31.16 -19.17
C ALA A 168 -34.26 30.18 -19.68
N PRO A 169 -34.31 29.90 -20.99
CA PRO A 169 -35.25 28.93 -21.55
C PRO A 169 -34.86 27.48 -21.23
N TYR A 170 -33.59 27.22 -20.91
CA TYR A 170 -33.06 25.89 -20.65
C TYR A 170 -32.21 25.87 -19.38
N VAL A 171 -32.29 24.77 -18.64
CA VAL A 171 -31.43 24.47 -17.49
C VAL A 171 -30.80 23.10 -17.69
N ILE A 172 -29.49 23.04 -17.48
CA ILE A 172 -28.73 21.79 -17.43
C ILE A 172 -28.39 21.54 -15.96
N GLU A 173 -29.00 20.50 -15.37
CA GLU A 173 -28.68 20.08 -14.02
C GLU A 173 -27.34 19.34 -14.00
N ALA A 174 -26.39 19.86 -13.22
CA ALA A 174 -25.06 19.29 -13.03
C ALA A 174 -24.70 19.17 -11.54
N THR A 175 -25.69 18.93 -10.70
CA THR A 175 -25.60 18.86 -9.22
C THR A 175 -25.27 17.46 -8.70
N GLY A 176 -25.16 16.47 -9.59
CA GLY A 176 -24.98 15.07 -9.25
C GLY A 176 -26.30 14.30 -9.19
N GLN A 177 -26.24 13.06 -8.72
CA GLN A 177 -27.42 12.22 -8.59
C GLN A 177 -28.13 12.49 -7.25
N GLU A 178 -29.46 12.49 -7.25
CA GLU A 178 -30.27 12.70 -6.04
C GLU A 178 -30.08 11.52 -5.07
N CYS A 179 -29.79 11.85 -3.81
CA CYS A 179 -29.59 10.87 -2.73
C CYS A 179 -30.76 10.89 -1.73
N ARG A 180 -31.57 11.95 -1.70
CA ARG A 180 -32.72 12.04 -0.79
C ARG A 180 -33.86 11.19 -1.33
N LEU A 181 -34.15 10.07 -0.67
CA LEU A 181 -35.10 9.07 -1.15
C LEU A 181 -36.48 9.65 -1.43
N GLU A 182 -36.92 10.65 -0.65
CA GLU A 182 -38.19 11.35 -0.83
C GLU A 182 -38.27 12.18 -2.13
N ARG A 183 -37.13 12.47 -2.76
CA ARG A 183 -37.03 13.21 -4.04
C ARG A 183 -36.73 12.29 -5.22
N ILE A 184 -36.39 11.03 -4.97
CA ILE A 184 -36.14 10.04 -6.03
C ILE A 184 -37.48 9.48 -6.51
N HIS A 185 -37.82 9.76 -7.77
CA HIS A 185 -39.03 9.26 -8.40
C HIS A 185 -38.84 7.82 -8.90
N SER A 186 -38.82 6.85 -7.96
CA SER A 186 -38.68 5.42 -8.26
C SER A 186 -39.77 4.59 -7.56
N PRO A 187 -40.70 3.96 -8.30
CA PRO A 187 -41.70 3.07 -7.73
C PRO A 187 -41.09 1.93 -6.92
N LEU A 188 -39.91 1.43 -7.32
CA LEU A 188 -39.19 0.38 -6.61
C LEU A 188 -38.75 0.85 -5.22
N LEU A 189 -38.10 2.01 -5.12
CA LEU A 189 -37.63 2.53 -3.83
C LEU A 189 -38.79 2.90 -2.91
N GLN A 190 -39.84 3.51 -3.46
CA GLN A 190 -41.05 3.86 -2.70
C GLN A 190 -41.75 2.60 -2.16
N SER A 191 -41.88 1.56 -2.98
CA SER A 191 -42.41 0.27 -2.56
C SER A 191 -41.53 -0.39 -1.50
N ALA A 192 -40.21 -0.40 -1.69
CA ALA A 192 -39.26 -0.98 -0.75
C ALA A 192 -39.29 -0.27 0.62
N LEU A 193 -39.38 1.07 0.65
CA LEU A 193 -39.57 1.86 1.87
C LEU A 193 -40.90 1.52 2.56
N LYS A 194 -42.00 1.53 1.81
CA LYS A 194 -43.34 1.23 2.34
C LYS A 194 -43.43 -0.17 2.95
N ASN A 195 -42.71 -1.13 2.39
CA ASN A 195 -42.68 -2.52 2.85
C ASN A 195 -41.53 -2.80 3.85
N ASN A 196 -40.82 -1.78 4.34
CA ASN A 196 -39.70 -1.91 5.28
C ASN A 196 -38.56 -2.82 4.78
N LEU A 197 -38.35 -2.91 3.47
CA LEU A 197 -37.22 -3.64 2.86
C LEU A 197 -35.93 -2.83 2.89
N ILE A 198 -36.03 -1.51 3.02
CA ILE A 198 -34.91 -0.56 3.13
C ILE A 198 -35.28 0.52 4.15
N THR A 199 -34.26 1.11 4.77
CA THR A 199 -34.41 2.24 5.70
C THR A 199 -33.67 3.45 5.14
N ALA A 200 -34.25 4.64 5.22
CA ALA A 200 -33.56 5.87 4.82
C ALA A 200 -32.39 6.18 5.77
N HIS A 201 -31.25 6.61 5.23
CA HIS A 201 -30.14 7.08 6.04
C HIS A 201 -30.24 8.62 6.25
N PRO A 202 -30.00 9.17 7.45
CA PRO A 202 -30.13 10.60 7.72
C PRO A 202 -29.29 11.51 6.80
N ASN A 203 -28.11 11.04 6.39
CA ASN A 203 -27.22 11.75 5.48
C ASN A 203 -27.48 11.48 3.98
N GLY A 204 -28.62 10.88 3.64
CA GLY A 204 -29.03 10.55 2.28
C GLY A 204 -28.76 9.09 1.89
N GLY A 205 -29.51 8.59 0.92
CA GLY A 205 -29.49 7.20 0.50
C GLY A 205 -30.25 6.28 1.47
N ILE A 206 -29.97 4.99 1.37
CA ILE A 206 -30.46 3.95 2.27
C ILE A 206 -29.37 3.58 3.28
N ALA A 207 -29.79 3.14 4.47
CA ALA A 207 -28.90 2.54 5.45
C ALA A 207 -28.51 1.14 4.97
N VAL A 208 -27.21 0.86 5.01
CA VAL A 208 -26.64 -0.47 4.79
C VAL A 208 -25.68 -0.81 5.92
N ASP A 209 -25.48 -2.11 6.17
CA ASP A 209 -24.35 -2.58 6.95
C ASP A 209 -23.04 -2.05 6.33
N PHE A 210 -22.15 -1.52 7.16
CA PHE A 210 -20.92 -0.92 6.67
C PHE A 210 -20.13 -1.99 5.91
N ASP A 211 -19.82 -3.13 6.53
CA ASP A 211 -18.91 -4.15 5.99
C ASP A 211 -19.42 -4.88 4.74
N GLY A 212 -20.67 -5.34 4.75
CA GLY A 212 -21.26 -6.16 3.69
C GLY A 212 -22.18 -5.41 2.72
N LEU A 213 -22.43 -4.11 2.94
CA LEU A 213 -23.38 -3.30 2.16
C LEU A 213 -24.81 -3.89 2.06
N ARG A 214 -25.20 -4.65 3.08
CA ARG A 214 -26.53 -5.27 3.16
C ARG A 214 -27.54 -4.26 3.69
N ALA A 215 -28.61 -4.01 2.93
CA ALA A 215 -29.73 -3.17 3.38
C ALA A 215 -30.74 -3.96 4.20
N SER A 216 -31.02 -5.20 3.78
CA SER A 216 -31.91 -6.15 4.47
C SER A 216 -31.62 -7.58 4.00
N PRO A 217 -32.28 -8.63 4.54
CA PRO A 217 -32.05 -9.99 4.08
C PRO A 217 -32.27 -10.20 2.57
N GLY A 218 -31.20 -10.61 1.88
CA GLY A 218 -31.20 -10.83 0.44
C GLY A 218 -31.09 -9.55 -0.41
N LEU A 219 -31.03 -8.36 0.21
CA LEU A 219 -30.96 -7.09 -0.49
C LEU A 219 -29.67 -6.33 -0.14
N PHE A 220 -28.92 -5.99 -1.19
CA PHE A 220 -27.67 -5.24 -1.12
C PHE A 220 -27.77 -3.99 -1.99
N ALA A 221 -27.03 -2.95 -1.63
CA ALA A 221 -26.94 -1.73 -2.43
C ALA A 221 -25.50 -1.24 -2.52
N ILE A 222 -25.20 -0.47 -3.56
CA ILE A 222 -23.86 0.05 -3.85
C ILE A 222 -23.99 1.37 -4.59
N GLY A 223 -22.94 2.19 -4.54
CA GLY A 223 -22.89 3.46 -5.27
C GLY A 223 -23.69 4.55 -4.58
N THR A 224 -24.26 5.47 -5.34
CA THR A 224 -24.92 6.68 -4.81
C THR A 224 -25.98 6.38 -3.73
N LEU A 225 -26.71 5.28 -3.84
CA LEU A 225 -27.74 4.92 -2.86
C LEU A 225 -27.17 4.63 -1.46
N THR A 226 -25.87 4.39 -1.31
CA THR A 226 -25.24 4.14 -0.01
C THR A 226 -24.46 5.35 0.50
N SER A 227 -24.67 6.55 -0.06
CA SER A 227 -23.90 7.76 0.25
C SER A 227 -23.97 8.20 1.71
N GLY A 228 -25.02 7.81 2.43
CA GLY A 228 -25.17 8.09 3.85
C GLY A 228 -24.24 7.25 4.73
N THR A 229 -24.11 5.96 4.43
CA THR A 229 -23.22 5.02 5.14
C THR A 229 -21.77 5.15 4.66
N HIS A 230 -21.55 5.33 3.36
CA HIS A 230 -20.24 5.44 2.74
C HIS A 230 -20.08 6.82 2.10
N LEU A 231 -19.08 7.59 2.53
CA LEU A 231 -18.70 8.82 1.82
C LEU A 231 -17.90 8.45 0.55
N TYR A 232 -18.05 9.22 -0.54
CA TYR A 232 -17.28 9.05 -1.78
C TYR A 232 -17.60 7.76 -2.58
N VAL A 233 -18.86 7.56 -2.94
CA VAL A 233 -19.39 6.30 -3.53
C VAL A 233 -19.47 6.28 -5.06
N SER A 234 -19.07 7.35 -5.76
CA SER A 234 -19.22 7.45 -7.22
C SER A 234 -17.99 7.03 -8.01
N ALA A 235 -16.85 6.82 -7.35
CA ALA A 235 -15.61 6.47 -8.03
C ALA A 235 -15.55 4.97 -8.37
N ILE A 236 -15.02 4.64 -9.55
CA ILE A 236 -15.01 3.26 -10.08
C ILE A 236 -14.27 2.30 -9.14
N ASP A 237 -13.15 2.72 -8.56
CA ASP A 237 -12.37 1.94 -7.60
C ASP A 237 -13.17 1.63 -6.33
N ARG A 238 -13.98 2.58 -5.85
CA ARG A 238 -14.86 2.37 -4.69
C ARG A 238 -16.00 1.42 -5.00
N ILE A 239 -16.62 1.55 -6.16
CA ILE A 239 -17.66 0.62 -6.63
C ILE A 239 -17.08 -0.80 -6.78
N ALA A 240 -15.88 -0.95 -7.32
CA ALA A 240 -15.23 -2.25 -7.39
C ALA A 240 -14.99 -2.86 -5.99
N ALA A 241 -14.52 -2.05 -5.03
CA ALA A 241 -14.28 -2.49 -3.65
C ALA A 241 -15.58 -2.89 -2.92
N HIS A 242 -16.66 -2.13 -3.09
CA HIS A 242 -17.97 -2.47 -2.54
C HIS A 242 -18.56 -3.73 -3.17
N ALA A 243 -18.40 -3.91 -4.49
CA ALA A 243 -18.86 -5.13 -5.17
C ALA A 243 -18.13 -6.38 -4.64
N ALA A 244 -16.82 -6.28 -4.38
CA ALA A 244 -16.05 -7.36 -3.77
C ALA A 244 -16.58 -7.71 -2.36
N ARG A 245 -16.91 -6.70 -1.54
CA ARG A 245 -17.49 -6.89 -0.19
C ARG A 245 -18.85 -7.61 -0.24
N ILE A 246 -19.72 -7.20 -1.15
CA ILE A 246 -21.01 -7.87 -1.39
C ILE A 246 -20.76 -9.33 -1.82
N SER A 247 -19.80 -9.58 -2.70
CA SER A 247 -19.42 -10.94 -3.10
C SER A 247 -18.97 -11.80 -1.92
N TYR A 248 -18.22 -11.24 -0.95
CA TYR A 248 -17.87 -11.97 0.27
C TYR A 248 -19.10 -12.29 1.13
N SER A 249 -20.00 -11.33 1.32
CA SER A 249 -21.26 -11.57 2.05
C SER A 249 -22.13 -12.63 1.37
N LEU A 250 -22.24 -12.62 0.04
CA LEU A 250 -23.02 -13.61 -0.72
C LEU A 250 -22.41 -15.02 -0.64
N THR A 251 -21.09 -15.11 -0.61
CA THR A 251 -20.36 -16.40 -0.48
C THR A 251 -20.15 -16.84 0.96
N GLN A 252 -20.74 -16.14 1.94
CA GLN A 252 -20.57 -16.39 3.37
C GLN A 252 -19.11 -16.37 3.85
N ASN A 253 -18.25 -15.66 3.13
CA ASN A 253 -16.89 -15.41 3.55
C ASN A 253 -16.86 -14.21 4.50
N PRO A 254 -16.09 -14.26 5.61
CA PRO A 254 -15.90 -13.11 6.48
C PRO A 254 -15.35 -11.90 5.71
N SER A 255 -15.76 -10.70 6.15
CA SER A 255 -15.21 -9.45 5.65
C SER A 255 -13.71 -9.38 5.94
N VAL A 256 -12.98 -8.75 5.02
CA VAL A 256 -11.53 -8.59 5.13
C VAL A 256 -11.25 -7.34 5.96
N GLN A 257 -10.55 -7.51 7.08
CA GLN A 257 -10.05 -6.40 7.87
C GLN A 257 -8.68 -5.94 7.35
N SER A 258 -8.49 -4.62 7.26
CA SER A 258 -7.21 -4.04 6.87
C SER A 258 -6.14 -4.36 7.92
N LEU A 259 -5.08 -5.04 7.49
CA LEU A 259 -3.92 -5.37 8.32
C LEU A 259 -2.83 -4.29 8.19
N HIS A 260 -2.16 -3.99 9.30
CA HIS A 260 -0.90 -3.25 9.30
C HIS A 260 0.22 -4.26 9.48
N VAL A 261 1.07 -4.38 8.45
CA VAL A 261 2.05 -5.46 8.30
C VAL A 261 3.46 -4.89 8.34
N ALA A 262 4.21 -5.20 9.38
CA ALA A 262 5.64 -4.92 9.44
C ALA A 262 6.42 -5.99 8.67
N ILE A 263 7.19 -5.59 7.67
CA ILE A 263 8.08 -6.47 6.91
C ILE A 263 9.50 -6.20 7.38
N PHE A 264 10.12 -7.18 8.05
CA PHE A 264 11.52 -7.13 8.43
C PHE A 264 12.36 -7.71 7.28
N CYS A 265 12.80 -6.84 6.39
CA CYS A 265 13.51 -7.21 5.17
C CYS A 265 15.01 -7.39 5.43
N GLY A 266 15.55 -8.56 5.10
CA GLY A 266 17.00 -8.78 5.02
C GLY A 266 17.66 -7.84 4.02
N SER A 267 18.96 -7.59 4.20
CA SER A 267 19.77 -6.73 3.32
C SER A 267 20.23 -7.42 2.03
N ASP A 268 19.79 -8.65 1.77
CA ASP A 268 20.14 -9.44 0.60
C ASP A 268 19.19 -9.25 -0.59
N LEU A 269 19.70 -9.60 -1.77
CA LEU A 269 19.02 -9.56 -3.06
C LEU A 269 17.66 -10.26 -3.02
N LEU A 270 17.60 -11.48 -2.49
CA LEU A 270 16.37 -12.28 -2.50
C LEU A 270 15.29 -11.66 -1.63
N SER A 271 15.64 -11.17 -0.43
CA SER A 271 14.71 -10.42 0.42
C SER A 271 14.12 -9.22 -0.31
N HIS A 272 14.94 -8.44 -1.01
CA HIS A 272 14.47 -7.27 -1.75
C HIS A 272 13.62 -7.64 -2.98
N LEU A 273 13.93 -8.73 -3.69
CA LEU A 273 13.10 -9.25 -4.77
C LEU A 273 11.72 -9.66 -4.23
N MET A 274 11.66 -10.37 -3.10
CA MET A 274 10.42 -10.77 -2.46
C MET A 274 9.60 -9.56 -2.00
N VAL A 275 10.22 -8.58 -1.34
CA VAL A 275 9.54 -7.35 -0.90
C VAL A 275 8.99 -6.56 -2.09
N SER A 276 9.72 -6.49 -3.20
CA SER A 276 9.24 -5.86 -4.42
C SER A 276 7.99 -6.52 -5.00
N SER A 277 7.84 -7.83 -4.85
CA SER A 277 6.65 -8.57 -5.29
C SER A 277 5.50 -8.47 -4.28
N LEU A 278 5.84 -8.51 -2.99
CA LEU A 278 4.89 -8.62 -1.89
C LEU A 278 4.17 -7.31 -1.59
N VAL A 279 4.87 -6.17 -1.55
CA VAL A 279 4.27 -4.86 -1.24
C VAL A 279 3.07 -4.49 -2.13
N PRO A 280 3.14 -4.56 -3.47
CA PRO A 280 1.98 -4.25 -4.30
C PRO A 280 0.81 -5.22 -4.09
N GLN A 281 1.08 -6.48 -3.75
CA GLN A 281 0.03 -7.47 -3.44
C GLN A 281 -0.66 -7.17 -2.10
N ILE A 282 0.11 -6.82 -1.06
CA ILE A 282 -0.44 -6.37 0.23
C ILE A 282 -1.35 -5.15 0.02
N LEU A 283 -0.92 -4.17 -0.77
CA LEU A 283 -1.71 -2.97 -1.07
C LEU A 283 -2.97 -3.29 -1.86
N ALA A 284 -2.88 -4.18 -2.85
CA ALA A 284 -4.02 -4.63 -3.66
C ALA A 284 -5.05 -5.40 -2.81
N ALA A 285 -4.61 -6.13 -1.79
CA ALA A 285 -5.48 -6.78 -0.81
C ALA A 285 -6.09 -5.81 0.23
N GLY A 286 -5.79 -4.51 0.14
CA GLY A 286 -6.32 -3.49 1.05
C GLY A 286 -5.60 -3.44 2.40
N HIS A 287 -4.38 -3.97 2.50
CA HIS A 287 -3.53 -3.92 3.69
C HIS A 287 -2.46 -2.84 3.57
N VAL A 288 -1.73 -2.59 4.67
CA VAL A 288 -0.77 -1.50 4.80
C VAL A 288 0.61 -2.06 5.17
N PRO A 289 1.57 -2.11 4.22
CA PRO A 289 2.93 -2.57 4.51
C PRO A 289 3.79 -1.44 5.09
N PHE A 290 4.58 -1.81 6.11
CA PHE A 290 5.65 -1.01 6.72
C PHE A 290 6.95 -1.79 6.55
N VAL A 291 7.87 -1.31 5.73
CA VAL A 291 9.14 -1.99 5.45
C VAL A 291 10.20 -1.48 6.41
N TYR A 292 10.71 -2.38 7.24
CA TYR A 292 11.84 -2.12 8.11
C TYR A 292 13.08 -2.84 7.56
N LEU A 293 14.22 -2.18 7.61
CA LEU A 293 15.52 -2.69 7.17
C LEU A 293 16.43 -2.89 8.39
N PRO A 294 16.34 -4.05 9.10
CA PRO A 294 17.22 -4.33 10.22
C PRO A 294 18.69 -4.34 9.82
N LYS A 295 19.51 -3.60 10.56
CA LYS A 295 20.95 -3.53 10.29
C LYS A 295 21.59 -4.91 10.42
N HIS A 296 22.22 -5.36 9.34
CA HIS A 296 23.08 -6.53 9.34
C HIS A 296 24.40 -6.22 10.06
N LYS A 297 24.79 -7.07 11.01
CA LYS A 297 26.13 -7.03 11.63
C LYS A 297 26.98 -8.10 10.95
N GLY A 298 27.95 -7.71 10.14
CA GLY A 298 28.89 -8.63 9.53
C GLY A 298 29.70 -9.40 10.59
N SER A 299 30.02 -10.66 10.31
CA SER A 299 30.99 -11.44 11.08
C SER A 299 32.41 -10.98 10.73
N SER A 300 33.28 -10.87 11.74
CA SER A 300 34.68 -10.41 11.62
C SER A 300 35.70 -11.53 11.44
N SER A 301 35.27 -12.77 11.21
CA SER A 301 36.16 -13.93 11.01
C SER A 301 36.78 -13.93 9.60
N THR A 302 37.94 -14.56 9.44
CA THR A 302 38.52 -14.86 8.12
C THR A 302 37.53 -15.68 7.28
N ILE A 303 36.90 -15.04 6.30
CA ILE A 303 35.89 -15.63 5.42
C ILE A 303 36.61 -16.29 4.24
N SER A 304 36.26 -17.54 3.89
CA SER A 304 36.76 -18.20 2.67
C SER A 304 36.38 -17.41 1.41
N PHE A 305 37.11 -17.62 0.31
CA PHE A 305 36.79 -16.95 -0.95
C PHE A 305 35.33 -17.19 -1.38
N ASP A 306 34.83 -18.43 -1.30
CA ASP A 306 33.46 -18.78 -1.71
C ASP A 306 32.39 -18.02 -0.90
N LEU A 307 32.59 -17.86 0.41
CA LEU A 307 31.65 -17.14 1.27
C LEU A 307 31.75 -15.63 1.09
N ARG A 308 32.94 -15.10 0.73
CA ARG A 308 33.12 -13.69 0.40
C ARG A 308 32.47 -13.35 -0.94
N GLU A 309 32.63 -14.22 -1.93
CA GLU A 309 31.98 -14.15 -3.23
C GLU A 309 30.46 -14.19 -3.07
N LEU A 310 29.94 -15.16 -2.31
CA LEU A 310 28.52 -15.22 -1.97
C LEU A 310 28.05 -13.92 -1.30
N ALA A 311 28.76 -13.42 -0.29
CA ALA A 311 28.38 -12.19 0.40
C ALA A 311 28.32 -10.97 -0.54
N PHE A 312 29.24 -10.91 -1.52
CA PHE A 312 29.25 -9.84 -2.51
C PHE A 312 27.99 -9.88 -3.39
N PHE A 313 27.72 -11.02 -4.04
CA PHE A 313 26.57 -11.16 -4.94
C PHE A 313 25.22 -11.16 -4.21
N GLU A 314 25.16 -11.74 -3.02
CA GLU A 314 23.95 -11.80 -2.21
C GLU A 314 23.57 -10.43 -1.62
N ARG A 315 24.55 -9.60 -1.23
CA ARG A 315 24.25 -8.35 -0.50
C ARG A 315 24.96 -7.11 -1.04
N GLU A 316 26.27 -7.15 -1.20
CA GLU A 316 27.05 -5.93 -1.48
C GLU A 316 26.71 -5.33 -2.84
N LEU A 317 26.54 -6.18 -3.87
CA LEU A 317 26.16 -5.74 -5.21
C LEU A 317 24.85 -4.95 -5.18
N LEU A 318 23.83 -5.45 -4.48
CA LEU A 318 22.56 -4.77 -4.29
C LEU A 318 22.73 -3.43 -3.55
N GLN A 319 23.36 -3.48 -2.37
CA GLN A 319 23.40 -2.34 -1.46
C GLN A 319 24.30 -1.20 -1.96
N GLN A 320 25.42 -1.54 -2.60
CA GLN A 320 26.45 -0.57 -3.02
C GLN A 320 26.31 -0.10 -4.47
N TYR A 321 25.69 -0.90 -5.35
CA TYR A 321 25.62 -0.60 -6.78
C TYR A 321 24.17 -0.47 -7.28
N VAL A 322 23.31 -1.46 -7.02
CA VAL A 322 21.92 -1.45 -7.56
C VAL A 322 21.08 -0.34 -6.93
N ARG A 323 21.01 -0.28 -5.59
CA ARG A 323 20.19 0.74 -4.89
C ARG A 323 20.65 2.17 -5.23
N PRO A 324 21.96 2.50 -5.18
CA PRO A 324 22.42 3.85 -5.53
C PRO A 324 22.15 4.22 -6.99
N TYR A 325 22.31 3.28 -7.94
CA TYR A 325 22.05 3.53 -9.35
C TYR A 325 20.61 4.00 -9.61
N PHE A 326 19.63 3.46 -8.88
CA PHE A 326 18.21 3.78 -9.04
C PHE A 326 17.64 4.73 -7.98
N LYS A 327 18.47 5.37 -7.16
CA LYS A 327 18.03 6.19 -6.03
C LYS A 327 17.13 7.37 -6.46
N ASP A 328 17.49 8.02 -7.55
CA ASP A 328 16.87 9.28 -8.00
C ASP A 328 15.95 9.10 -9.22
N GLY A 329 15.75 7.86 -9.69
CA GLY A 329 15.00 7.55 -10.91
C GLY A 329 13.78 6.66 -10.67
N THR A 330 12.62 7.08 -11.17
CA THR A 330 11.51 6.15 -11.42
C THR A 330 11.82 5.35 -12.67
N VAL A 331 11.67 4.04 -12.55
CA VAL A 331 12.08 3.12 -13.61
C VAL A 331 10.84 2.38 -14.10
N GLU A 332 10.04 3.12 -14.87
CA GLU A 332 8.83 2.58 -15.47
C GLU A 332 9.17 1.43 -16.44
N GLY A 333 8.45 0.31 -16.29
CA GLY A 333 8.67 -0.90 -17.08
C GLY A 333 9.67 -1.90 -16.48
N ALA A 334 10.31 -1.62 -15.34
CA ALA A 334 11.06 -2.64 -14.59
C ALA A 334 10.10 -3.65 -13.94
N THR A 335 10.53 -4.92 -13.86
CA THR A 335 9.72 -5.99 -13.28
C THR A 335 9.71 -5.94 -11.75
N LYS A 336 10.82 -5.49 -11.15
CA LYS A 336 11.00 -5.28 -9.71
C LYS A 336 11.44 -3.84 -9.43
N ARG A 337 11.27 -3.40 -8.20
CA ARG A 337 11.63 -2.07 -7.69
C ARG A 337 12.53 -2.21 -6.47
N THR A 338 13.48 -1.29 -6.32
CA THR A 338 14.23 -1.18 -5.07
C THR A 338 13.32 -0.72 -3.93
N VAL A 339 13.72 -0.93 -2.67
CA VAL A 339 12.95 -0.45 -1.51
C VAL A 339 12.80 1.08 -1.52
N ASP A 340 13.78 1.80 -2.05
CA ASP A 340 13.75 3.27 -2.19
C ASP A 340 12.69 3.71 -3.22
N GLN A 341 12.55 2.97 -4.32
CA GLN A 341 11.49 3.18 -5.31
C GLN A 341 10.12 2.73 -4.82
N ILE A 342 10.04 1.67 -4.03
CA ILE A 342 8.80 1.20 -3.40
C ILE A 342 8.23 2.30 -2.50
N ARG A 343 9.07 2.93 -1.67
CA ARG A 343 8.69 4.07 -0.82
C ARG A 343 8.00 5.17 -1.61
N THR A 344 8.62 5.64 -2.70
CA THR A 344 8.12 6.77 -3.48
C THR A 344 6.94 6.40 -4.37
N THR A 345 6.96 5.22 -4.99
CA THR A 345 5.92 4.76 -5.91
C THR A 345 4.60 4.50 -5.20
N TYR A 346 4.66 3.89 -4.01
CA TYR A 346 3.47 3.41 -3.30
C TYR A 346 3.12 4.22 -2.04
N GLY A 347 4.02 5.08 -1.56
CA GLY A 347 3.81 5.87 -0.35
C GLY A 347 3.86 5.03 0.92
N VAL A 348 4.74 4.03 0.96
CA VAL A 348 4.91 3.10 2.09
C VAL A 348 6.12 3.52 2.94
N LEU A 349 6.06 3.25 4.24
CA LEU A 349 7.19 3.51 5.13
C LEU A 349 8.34 2.54 4.80
N VAL A 350 9.54 3.09 4.65
CA VAL A 350 10.79 2.34 4.51
C VAL A 350 11.81 2.95 5.47
N GLU A 351 12.22 2.22 6.49
CA GLU A 351 13.08 2.74 7.57
C GLU A 351 14.18 1.75 7.96
N GLU A 352 15.40 2.26 8.15
CA GLU A 352 16.54 1.51 8.70
C GLU A 352 16.38 1.30 10.20
N VAL A 353 16.56 0.06 10.67
CA VAL A 353 16.37 -0.31 12.08
C VAL A 353 17.67 -0.83 12.67
N PRO A 354 18.39 -0.05 13.50
CA PRO A 354 19.64 -0.50 14.09
C PRO A 354 19.49 -1.75 14.96
N ASN A 355 18.37 -1.86 15.69
CA ASN A 355 18.08 -3.00 16.58
C ASN A 355 16.57 -3.21 16.77
N VAL A 356 16.04 -4.33 16.27
CA VAL A 356 14.61 -4.67 16.36
C VAL A 356 14.12 -4.91 17.80
N ASN A 357 15.04 -5.11 18.75
CA ASN A 357 14.72 -5.37 20.15
C ASN A 357 14.75 -4.10 21.03
N LYS A 358 14.98 -2.91 20.44
CA LYS A 358 14.96 -1.66 21.21
C LYS A 358 13.52 -1.27 21.54
N MET A 359 13.29 -0.81 22.77
CA MET A 359 11.95 -0.42 23.21
C MET A 359 11.38 0.75 22.42
N SER A 360 12.21 1.70 22.00
CA SER A 360 11.79 2.79 21.10
C SER A 360 11.27 2.29 19.75
N PHE A 361 11.84 1.21 19.22
CA PHE A 361 11.36 0.59 17.99
C PHE A 361 10.04 -0.16 18.22
N ILE A 362 9.91 -0.89 19.31
CA ILE A 362 8.65 -1.57 19.67
C ILE A 362 7.52 -0.55 19.90
N GLN A 363 7.81 0.61 20.49
CA GLN A 363 6.86 1.74 20.58
C GLN A 363 6.49 2.30 19.20
N THR A 364 7.42 2.27 18.24
CA THR A 364 7.14 2.66 16.84
C THR A 364 6.19 1.67 16.17
N LEU A 365 6.39 0.36 16.35
CA LEU A 365 5.42 -0.66 15.90
C LEU A 365 4.04 -0.42 16.52
N ALA A 366 3.98 -0.09 17.82
CA ALA A 366 2.72 0.23 18.50
C ALA A 366 2.00 1.44 17.91
N ARG A 367 2.75 2.54 17.63
CA ARG A 367 2.23 3.76 17.00
C ARG A 367 1.66 3.48 15.61
N HIS A 368 2.35 2.67 14.82
CA HIS A 368 1.88 2.25 13.50
C HIS A 368 0.77 1.18 13.56
N HIS A 369 0.28 0.81 14.74
CA HIS A 369 -0.75 -0.20 14.95
C HIS A 369 -0.43 -1.56 14.28
N ILE A 370 0.84 -1.95 14.27
CA ILE A 370 1.29 -3.17 13.60
C ILE A 370 0.61 -4.40 14.23
N SER A 371 -0.10 -5.13 13.38
CA SER A 371 -0.85 -6.35 13.76
C SER A 371 -0.09 -7.63 13.43
N ILE A 372 0.74 -7.59 12.39
CA ILE A 372 1.50 -8.74 11.88
C ILE A 372 2.92 -8.30 11.58
N GLY A 373 3.90 -9.07 12.04
CA GLY A 373 5.29 -8.99 11.64
C GLY A 373 5.64 -10.16 10.73
N LEU A 374 6.26 -9.88 9.58
CA LEU A 374 6.80 -10.89 8.68
C LEU A 374 8.31 -10.68 8.56
N SER A 375 9.08 -11.64 9.06
CA SER A 375 10.52 -11.72 8.84
C SER A 375 10.80 -12.40 7.50
N ILE A 376 11.53 -11.70 6.64
CA ILE A 376 12.03 -12.21 5.36
C ILE A 376 13.56 -12.15 5.44
N ARG A 377 14.17 -13.30 5.78
CA ARG A 377 15.63 -13.45 5.97
C ARG A 377 16.25 -12.33 6.84
N CYS A 378 15.58 -11.96 7.93
CA CYS A 378 16.08 -10.97 8.87
C CYS A 378 17.29 -11.52 9.65
N TYR A 379 18.38 -10.76 9.67
CA TYR A 379 19.64 -11.17 10.34
C TYR A 379 19.69 -10.83 11.83
N GLN A 380 18.64 -10.23 12.39
CA GLN A 380 18.57 -9.95 13.82
C GLN A 380 17.62 -10.91 14.51
N ARG A 381 18.07 -11.49 15.62
CA ARG A 381 17.21 -12.31 16.48
C ARG A 381 16.14 -11.45 17.13
N PHE A 382 14.89 -11.92 17.09
CA PHE A 382 13.79 -11.35 17.87
C PHE A 382 13.85 -11.90 19.31
N LYS A 383 13.73 -11.02 20.30
CA LYS A 383 13.81 -11.34 21.74
C LYS A 383 12.47 -11.10 22.44
N SER A 384 12.44 -11.44 23.72
CA SER A 384 11.24 -11.51 24.55
C SER A 384 10.32 -10.29 24.44
N ASP A 385 10.83 -9.05 24.41
CA ASP A 385 9.97 -7.85 24.40
C ASP A 385 9.24 -7.64 23.06
N ILE A 386 9.92 -7.83 21.93
CA ILE A 386 9.27 -7.75 20.60
C ILE A 386 8.37 -8.97 20.36
N ILE A 387 8.77 -10.16 20.81
CA ILE A 387 7.93 -11.35 20.75
C ILE A 387 6.65 -11.15 21.60
N ARG A 388 6.79 -10.56 22.80
CA ARG A 388 5.65 -10.20 23.66
C ARG A 388 4.74 -9.18 22.99
N TYR A 389 5.29 -8.19 22.30
CA TYR A 389 4.50 -7.25 21.50
C TYR A 389 3.64 -7.98 20.45
N PHE A 390 4.17 -9.03 19.82
CA PHE A 390 3.44 -9.86 18.84
C PHE A 390 2.70 -11.06 19.45
N SER A 391 2.39 -11.04 20.75
CA SER A 391 1.50 -12.04 21.35
C SER A 391 0.06 -11.87 20.84
N LYS A 392 -0.77 -12.91 20.97
CA LYS A 392 -2.18 -12.89 20.53
C LYS A 392 -2.86 -11.59 21.01
N PRO A 393 -3.61 -10.88 20.13
CA PRO A 393 -4.04 -11.31 18.78
C PRO A 393 -3.04 -11.01 17.66
N ARG A 394 -1.87 -10.42 17.96
CA ARG A 394 -0.83 -10.11 16.97
C ARG A 394 -0.03 -11.37 16.62
N LEU A 395 0.70 -11.31 15.51
CA LEU A 395 1.48 -12.44 15.01
C LEU A 395 2.86 -11.99 14.52
N LEU A 396 3.90 -12.73 14.89
CA LEU A 396 5.24 -12.59 14.33
C LEU A 396 5.58 -13.89 13.60
N LEU A 397 5.74 -13.78 12.29
CA LEU A 397 5.95 -14.89 11.37
C LEU A 397 7.35 -14.78 10.77
N ASN A 398 8.00 -15.91 10.52
CA ASN A 398 9.22 -15.98 9.74
C ASN A 398 9.00 -16.84 8.50
N LEU A 399 9.44 -16.30 7.38
CA LEU A 399 9.44 -16.99 6.10
C LEU A 399 10.83 -17.58 5.88
N HIS A 400 10.99 -18.81 6.36
CA HIS A 400 12.26 -19.51 6.39
C HIS A 400 12.52 -20.28 5.09
N PRO A 401 13.65 -20.05 4.40
CA PRO A 401 14.02 -20.79 3.19
C PRO A 401 14.61 -22.16 3.54
N GLY A 402 13.80 -23.07 4.10
CA GLY A 402 14.19 -24.44 4.37
C GLY A 402 13.01 -25.25 4.89
N VAL A 403 12.99 -26.55 4.63
CA VAL A 403 11.92 -27.44 5.12
C VAL A 403 12.13 -27.74 6.60
N LEU A 404 11.30 -27.15 7.46
CA LEU A 404 11.34 -27.39 8.90
C LEU A 404 10.66 -28.72 9.29
N PRO A 405 11.17 -29.42 10.32
CA PRO A 405 12.31 -29.08 11.19
C PRO A 405 13.68 -29.49 10.64
N ALA A 406 13.76 -30.18 9.50
CA ALA A 406 14.98 -30.81 9.00
C ALA A 406 16.09 -29.82 8.63
N TYR A 407 15.73 -28.59 8.23
CA TYR A 407 16.69 -27.57 7.78
C TYR A 407 16.54 -26.27 8.57
N ARG A 408 16.88 -26.25 9.86
CA ARG A 408 16.98 -25.01 10.65
C ARG A 408 18.33 -24.31 10.43
N GLY A 409 18.41 -23.01 10.72
CA GLY A 409 19.66 -22.27 10.70
C GLY A 409 19.96 -21.64 9.34
N VAL A 410 21.24 -21.60 8.95
CA VAL A 410 21.69 -20.81 7.79
C VAL A 410 22.13 -21.66 6.61
N MET A 411 22.11 -21.06 5.41
CA MET A 411 22.56 -21.67 4.16
C MET A 411 21.91 -23.04 3.85
N THR A 412 20.68 -23.22 4.30
CA THR A 412 19.83 -24.40 4.16
C THR A 412 19.68 -24.89 2.72
N THR A 413 19.69 -24.00 1.73
CA THR A 413 19.62 -24.38 0.31
C THR A 413 20.83 -25.21 -0.11
N VAL A 414 22.06 -24.76 0.14
CA VAL A 414 23.25 -25.56 -0.20
C VAL A 414 23.35 -26.82 0.65
N ARG A 415 22.86 -26.79 1.90
CA ARG A 415 22.76 -28.00 2.73
C ARG A 415 21.82 -29.04 2.12
N ALA A 416 20.67 -28.63 1.62
CA ALA A 416 19.73 -29.51 0.91
C ALA A 416 20.36 -30.08 -0.38
N MET A 417 21.05 -29.24 -1.16
CA MET A 417 21.78 -29.69 -2.36
C MET A 417 22.88 -30.70 -2.02
N LYS A 418 23.68 -30.44 -0.98
CA LYS A 418 24.76 -31.33 -0.52
C LYS A 418 24.22 -32.67 -0.02
N ASN A 419 23.06 -32.67 0.64
CA ASN A 419 22.36 -33.88 1.05
C ASN A 419 21.66 -34.61 -0.11
N LYS A 420 21.76 -34.08 -1.34
CA LYS A 420 21.15 -34.64 -2.56
C LYS A 420 19.63 -34.72 -2.46
N GLU A 421 19.01 -33.76 -1.77
CA GLU A 421 17.56 -33.67 -1.69
C GLU A 421 16.94 -33.49 -3.08
N THR A 422 15.76 -34.07 -3.27
CA THR A 422 15.00 -33.91 -4.53
C THR A 422 14.20 -32.61 -4.55
N TYR A 423 13.86 -32.08 -3.37
CA TYR A 423 13.08 -30.86 -3.20
C TYR A 423 13.71 -29.92 -2.20
N PHE A 424 13.70 -28.64 -2.53
CA PHE A 424 13.88 -27.55 -1.59
C PHE A 424 12.51 -26.97 -1.21
N GLY A 425 12.42 -26.18 -0.14
CA GLY A 425 11.14 -25.59 0.23
C GLY A 425 11.26 -24.42 1.18
N TYR A 426 10.17 -23.68 1.30
CA TYR A 426 9.98 -22.64 2.30
C TYR A 426 9.06 -23.16 3.41
N SER A 427 9.34 -22.73 4.64
CA SER A 427 8.47 -22.91 5.79
C SER A 427 8.04 -21.55 6.32
N LEU A 428 6.74 -21.30 6.39
CA LEU A 428 6.18 -20.20 7.15
C LEU A 428 5.91 -20.72 8.56
N HIS A 429 6.49 -20.08 9.57
CA HIS A 429 6.33 -20.50 10.96
C HIS A 429 6.22 -19.30 11.90
N ALA A 430 5.64 -19.53 13.09
CA ALA A 430 5.64 -18.53 14.15
C ALA A 430 7.06 -18.35 14.71
N ILE A 431 7.42 -17.11 15.06
CA ILE A 431 8.69 -16.82 15.74
C ILE A 431 8.51 -17.06 17.24
N ASP A 432 9.41 -17.85 17.83
CA ASP A 432 9.63 -17.96 19.27
C ASP A 432 10.99 -17.36 19.63
N GLU A 433 11.47 -17.56 20.87
CA GLU A 433 12.77 -17.02 21.27
C GLU A 433 13.94 -17.69 20.56
N ASN A 434 13.78 -18.92 20.06
CA ASN A 434 14.82 -19.74 19.46
C ASN A 434 14.79 -19.60 17.92
N TRP A 435 15.90 -19.96 17.26
CA TRP A 435 15.99 -19.87 15.81
C TRP A 435 15.25 -21.03 15.15
N ASP A 436 14.28 -20.69 14.29
CA ASP A 436 13.55 -21.60 13.40
C ASP A 436 12.85 -22.79 14.08
N SER A 437 12.48 -22.66 15.37
CA SER A 437 11.86 -23.74 16.15
C SER A 437 10.36 -23.60 16.38
N GLY A 438 9.79 -22.41 16.18
CA GLY A 438 8.38 -22.17 16.44
C GLY A 438 7.45 -22.96 15.52
N ASP A 439 6.17 -23.03 15.88
CA ASP A 439 5.19 -23.85 15.18
C ASP A 439 5.09 -23.53 13.69
N VAL A 440 5.09 -24.58 12.86
CA VAL A 440 4.99 -24.47 11.41
C VAL A 440 3.53 -24.22 11.03
N ILE A 441 3.32 -23.22 10.18
CA ILE A 441 2.01 -22.88 9.60
C ILE A 441 1.85 -23.58 8.25
N GLU A 442 2.86 -23.50 7.41
CA GLU A 442 2.82 -24.08 6.07
C GLU A 442 4.23 -24.43 5.57
N ILE A 443 4.34 -25.47 4.75
CA ILE A 443 5.54 -25.81 4.00
C ILE A 443 5.18 -25.97 2.52
N ARG A 444 5.89 -25.28 1.63
CA ARG A 444 5.79 -25.49 0.18
C ARG A 444 7.13 -25.95 -0.36
N LYS A 445 7.11 -26.93 -1.26
CA LYS A 445 8.29 -27.57 -1.84
C LYS A 445 8.37 -27.31 -3.34
N HIS A 446 9.60 -27.29 -3.85
CA HIS A 446 9.94 -27.13 -5.26
C HIS A 446 11.11 -28.04 -5.62
N PRO A 447 11.09 -28.72 -6.78
CA PRO A 447 12.21 -29.53 -7.24
C PRO A 447 13.51 -28.72 -7.27
N ILE A 448 14.63 -29.31 -6.85
CA ILE A 448 15.94 -28.66 -6.93
C ILE A 448 16.45 -28.75 -8.37
N ASP A 449 16.83 -27.61 -8.94
CA ASP A 449 17.54 -27.54 -10.22
C ASP A 449 19.05 -27.52 -9.96
N TYR A 450 19.67 -28.70 -10.03
CA TYR A 450 21.11 -28.89 -9.83
C TYR A 450 21.99 -28.32 -10.96
N SER A 451 21.40 -27.83 -12.07
CA SER A 451 22.17 -27.16 -13.13
C SER A 451 22.56 -25.72 -12.75
N LYS A 452 21.83 -25.12 -11.80
CA LYS A 452 22.03 -23.74 -11.35
C LYS A 452 22.94 -23.67 -10.13
N SER A 453 23.56 -22.51 -9.94
CA SER A 453 24.17 -22.19 -8.64
C SER A 453 23.09 -22.04 -7.57
N MET A 454 23.47 -22.25 -6.30
CA MET A 454 22.57 -22.11 -5.15
C MET A 454 21.83 -20.77 -5.18
N LEU A 455 22.54 -19.66 -5.32
CA LEU A 455 21.94 -18.33 -5.28
C LEU A 455 20.99 -18.07 -6.47
N ALA A 456 21.32 -18.58 -7.67
CA ALA A 456 20.45 -18.46 -8.84
C ALA A 456 19.16 -19.28 -8.67
N PHE A 457 19.28 -20.53 -8.19
CA PHE A 457 18.13 -21.39 -7.88
C PHE A 457 17.21 -20.76 -6.82
N MET A 458 17.78 -20.14 -5.78
CA MET A 458 16.99 -19.42 -4.77
C MET A 458 16.15 -18.28 -5.37
N GLY A 459 16.63 -17.66 -6.45
CA GLY A 459 15.87 -16.66 -7.22
C GLY A 459 14.58 -17.23 -7.82
N ASP A 460 14.62 -18.47 -8.34
CA ASP A 460 13.44 -19.12 -8.95
C ASP A 460 12.34 -19.42 -7.92
N VAL A 461 12.73 -19.76 -6.70
CA VAL A 461 11.82 -20.25 -5.66
C VAL A 461 11.33 -19.18 -4.70
N CYS A 462 11.85 -17.95 -4.77
CA CYS A 462 11.49 -16.91 -3.80
C CYS A 462 10.01 -16.50 -3.86
N GLU A 463 9.36 -16.59 -5.03
CA GLU A 463 7.93 -16.27 -5.21
C GLU A 463 7.02 -17.27 -4.47
N ILE A 464 7.49 -18.49 -4.19
CA ILE A 464 6.75 -19.45 -3.35
C ILE A 464 6.50 -18.83 -1.98
N GLY A 465 7.52 -18.21 -1.41
CA GLY A 465 7.41 -17.58 -0.10
C GLY A 465 6.49 -16.35 -0.11
N VAL A 466 6.49 -15.58 -1.21
CA VAL A 466 5.57 -14.44 -1.38
C VAL A 466 4.11 -14.92 -1.37
N ALA A 467 3.81 -16.00 -2.10
CA ALA A 467 2.47 -16.59 -2.13
C ALA A 467 2.04 -17.11 -0.74
N MET A 468 2.92 -17.81 -0.02
CA MET A 468 2.65 -18.28 1.35
C MET A 468 2.31 -17.13 2.30
N ALA A 469 3.05 -16.01 2.22
CA ALA A 469 2.77 -14.83 3.03
C ALA A 469 1.39 -14.23 2.73
N MET A 470 1.02 -14.12 1.44
CA MET A 470 -0.28 -13.59 1.04
C MET A 470 -1.44 -14.47 1.48
N ASP A 471 -1.32 -15.80 1.37
CA ASP A 471 -2.35 -16.74 1.81
C ASP A 471 -2.55 -16.69 3.34
N ALA A 472 -1.45 -16.52 4.09
CA ALA A 472 -1.52 -16.30 5.53
C ALA A 472 -2.21 -14.96 5.87
N PHE A 473 -1.90 -13.88 5.14
CA PHE A 473 -2.55 -12.58 5.35
C PHE A 473 -4.04 -12.61 5.03
N ASP A 474 -4.48 -13.25 3.94
CA ASP A 474 -5.91 -13.40 3.64
C ASP A 474 -6.63 -14.18 4.75
N THR A 475 -6.02 -15.26 5.26
CA THR A 475 -6.57 -16.04 6.37
C THR A 475 -6.75 -15.18 7.62
N ILE A 476 -5.70 -14.45 8.02
CA ILE A 476 -5.72 -13.59 9.20
C ILE A 476 -6.71 -12.42 9.03
N ALA A 477 -6.73 -11.78 7.87
CA ALA A 477 -7.59 -10.64 7.59
C ALA A 477 -9.09 -11.00 7.64
N ARG A 478 -9.43 -12.27 7.40
CA ARG A 478 -10.79 -12.81 7.54
C ARG A 478 -11.12 -13.28 8.96
N GLY A 479 -10.25 -12.99 9.93
CA GLY A 479 -10.44 -13.39 11.32
C GLY A 479 -10.29 -14.90 11.56
N LYS A 480 -9.73 -15.66 10.61
CA LYS A 480 -9.49 -17.09 10.77
C LYS A 480 -8.14 -17.31 11.46
N GLU A 481 -8.07 -18.29 12.36
CA GLU A 481 -6.79 -18.68 12.96
C GLU A 481 -5.93 -19.47 11.95
N LEU A 482 -4.64 -19.18 11.92
CA LEU A 482 -3.67 -20.00 11.19
C LEU A 482 -3.50 -21.35 11.90
N SER A 483 -3.58 -22.44 11.14
CA SER A 483 -3.20 -23.76 11.63
C SER A 483 -1.72 -23.77 12.02
N ARG A 484 -1.40 -24.44 13.13
CA ARG A 484 -0.04 -24.50 13.68
C ARG A 484 0.30 -25.92 14.06
N THR A 485 1.44 -26.39 13.58
CA THR A 485 1.96 -27.72 13.90
C THR A 485 3.28 -27.57 14.65
N ALA A 486 3.32 -28.07 15.88
CA ALA A 486 4.55 -28.12 16.66
C ALA A 486 5.62 -28.95 15.93
N GLN A 487 6.85 -28.46 15.93
CA GLN A 487 7.97 -29.16 15.29
C GLN A 487 8.41 -30.36 16.14
N LYS A 488 8.63 -31.52 15.51
CA LYS A 488 9.18 -32.70 16.18
C LYS A 488 10.70 -32.57 16.36
N THR A 489 11.16 -32.44 17.61
CA THR A 489 12.58 -32.21 17.94
C THR A 489 13.52 -33.31 17.43
N GLU A 490 13.08 -34.57 17.46
CA GLU A 490 13.87 -35.74 17.02
C GLU A 490 14.22 -35.71 15.52
N ALA A 491 13.45 -34.99 14.71
CA ALA A 491 13.67 -34.84 13.27
C ALA A 491 14.36 -33.52 12.90
N SER A 492 14.84 -32.76 13.89
CA SER A 492 15.43 -31.43 13.67
C SER A 492 16.94 -31.51 13.45
N ALA A 493 17.44 -30.76 12.46
CA ALA A 493 18.86 -30.47 12.31
C ALA A 493 19.06 -28.95 12.22
N TYR A 494 20.10 -28.46 12.90
CA TYR A 494 20.45 -27.04 12.93
C TYR A 494 21.80 -26.83 12.23
N TYR A 495 21.80 -26.04 11.16
CA TYR A 495 22.99 -25.77 10.37
C TYR A 495 23.58 -24.39 10.67
N THR A 496 24.88 -24.36 10.95
CA THR A 496 25.68 -23.13 11.00
C THR A 496 26.32 -22.85 9.65
N PHE A 497 26.99 -21.70 9.52
CA PHE A 497 27.80 -21.39 8.33
C PHE A 497 28.78 -22.53 8.02
N PRO A 498 28.94 -22.92 6.74
CA PRO A 498 29.84 -24.00 6.35
C PRO A 498 31.29 -23.77 6.76
N THR A 499 31.97 -24.83 7.19
CA THR A 499 33.43 -24.82 7.39
C THR A 499 34.17 -24.85 6.04
N ASN A 500 35.47 -24.61 6.03
CA ASN A 500 36.29 -24.69 4.82
C ASN A 500 36.28 -26.10 4.21
N GLU A 501 36.36 -27.14 5.03
CA GLU A 501 36.20 -28.53 4.61
C GLU A 501 34.84 -28.79 3.96
N GLU A 502 33.74 -28.35 4.57
CA GLU A 502 32.39 -28.51 4.01
C GLU A 502 32.24 -27.80 2.66
N LEU A 503 32.81 -26.59 2.52
CA LEU A 503 32.83 -25.86 1.25
C LEU A 503 33.62 -26.59 0.16
N LYS A 504 34.75 -27.20 0.52
CA LYS A 504 35.54 -28.03 -0.40
C LYS A 504 34.74 -29.22 -0.89
N GLU A 505 34.03 -29.90 0.00
CA GLU A 505 33.16 -31.03 -0.36
C GLU A 505 31.97 -30.60 -1.24
N ILE A 506 31.32 -29.48 -0.93
CA ILE A 506 30.26 -28.89 -1.75
C ILE A 506 30.78 -28.65 -3.17
N ARG A 507 31.99 -28.11 -3.32
CA ARG A 507 32.63 -27.89 -4.62
C ARG A 507 32.94 -29.21 -5.35
N GLN A 508 33.42 -30.23 -4.63
CA GLN A 508 33.71 -31.55 -5.21
C GLN A 508 32.46 -32.24 -5.73
N ASP A 509 31.30 -31.99 -5.11
CA ASP A 509 30.00 -32.47 -5.59
C ASP A 509 29.46 -31.65 -6.78
N GLY A 510 30.23 -30.68 -7.29
CA GLY A 510 29.86 -29.83 -8.42
C GLY A 510 28.86 -28.73 -8.06
N ILE A 511 28.57 -28.50 -6.78
CA ILE A 511 27.62 -27.48 -6.33
C ILE A 511 28.31 -26.13 -6.27
N ARG A 512 27.79 -25.15 -7.01
CA ARG A 512 28.29 -23.77 -7.02
C ARG A 512 27.43 -22.90 -6.10
N LEU A 513 28.02 -22.14 -5.20
CA LEU A 513 27.26 -21.17 -4.39
C LEU A 513 26.72 -20.02 -5.26
N VAL A 514 27.56 -19.55 -6.19
CA VAL A 514 27.29 -18.43 -7.07
C VAL A 514 27.67 -18.78 -8.50
N ASP A 515 26.92 -18.21 -9.44
CA ASP A 515 27.31 -18.11 -10.84
C ASP A 515 27.15 -16.63 -11.23
N ALA A 516 28.28 -15.92 -11.40
CA ALA A 516 28.29 -14.47 -11.54
C ALA A 516 27.39 -13.98 -12.68
N GLU A 517 27.47 -14.61 -13.85
CA GLU A 517 26.69 -14.25 -15.03
C GLU A 517 25.18 -14.38 -14.77
N SER A 518 24.76 -15.49 -14.14
CA SER A 518 23.36 -15.71 -13.77
C SER A 518 22.86 -14.64 -12.80
N ILE A 519 23.65 -14.27 -11.79
CA ILE A 519 23.22 -13.24 -10.82
C ILE A 519 23.17 -11.84 -11.45
N VAL A 520 24.16 -11.50 -12.28
CA VAL A 520 24.13 -10.24 -13.06
C VAL A 520 22.88 -10.19 -13.93
N LYS A 521 22.55 -11.28 -14.63
CA LYS A 521 21.32 -11.38 -15.42
C LYS A 521 20.07 -11.15 -14.57
N ILE A 522 19.93 -11.83 -13.43
CA ILE A 522 18.80 -11.65 -12.51
C ILE A 522 18.67 -10.19 -12.06
N VAL A 523 19.78 -9.56 -11.64
CA VAL A 523 19.80 -8.16 -11.19
C VAL A 523 19.36 -7.22 -12.30
N VAL A 524 19.91 -7.38 -13.50
CA VAL A 524 19.62 -6.51 -14.65
C VAL A 524 18.17 -6.67 -15.10
N GLU A 525 17.68 -7.89 -15.28
CA GLU A 525 16.31 -8.16 -15.75
C GLU A 525 15.24 -7.82 -14.70
N SER A 526 15.60 -7.84 -13.42
CA SER A 526 14.71 -7.47 -12.33
C SER A 526 14.54 -5.95 -12.23
N PHE A 527 15.64 -5.21 -12.10
CA PHE A 527 15.58 -3.79 -11.71
C PHE A 527 15.66 -2.82 -12.89
N ALA A 528 16.19 -3.24 -14.05
CA ALA A 528 16.28 -2.39 -15.23
C ALA A 528 15.21 -2.72 -16.28
N PRO A 529 14.56 -1.69 -16.86
CA PRO A 529 13.57 -1.81 -17.91
C PRO A 529 14.31 -2.14 -19.20
N PRO A 530 13.66 -2.78 -20.19
CA PRO A 530 14.32 -3.27 -21.39
C PRO A 530 15.24 -2.23 -22.07
N LYS A 531 14.82 -0.96 -22.09
CA LYS A 531 15.59 0.16 -22.69
C LYS A 531 16.89 0.53 -21.97
N GLU A 532 17.04 0.17 -20.70
CA GLU A 532 18.20 0.54 -19.86
C GLU A 532 19.08 -0.67 -19.52
N GLN A 533 18.60 -1.90 -19.76
CA GLN A 533 19.31 -3.13 -19.39
C GLN A 533 20.75 -3.18 -19.90
N ALA A 534 21.02 -2.75 -21.14
CA ALA A 534 22.38 -2.74 -21.68
C ALA A 534 23.33 -1.83 -20.89
N LYS A 535 22.91 -0.59 -20.61
CA LYS A 535 23.69 0.39 -19.85
C LYS A 535 23.91 -0.08 -18.41
N PHE A 536 22.85 -0.57 -17.77
CA PHE A 536 22.91 -1.04 -16.39
C PHE A 536 23.76 -2.32 -16.26
N ARG A 537 23.67 -3.23 -17.23
CA ARG A 537 24.52 -4.42 -17.30
C ARG A 537 26.00 -4.06 -17.32
N THR A 538 26.43 -3.16 -18.20
CA THR A 538 27.84 -2.71 -18.25
C THR A 538 28.31 -2.15 -16.91
N TYR A 539 27.47 -1.36 -16.24
CA TYR A 539 27.77 -0.81 -14.92
C TYR A 539 27.96 -1.90 -13.85
N ILE A 540 27.06 -2.90 -13.82
CA ILE A 540 27.12 -4.02 -12.87
C ILE A 540 28.30 -4.95 -13.17
N GLU A 541 28.57 -5.26 -14.43
CA GLU A 541 29.69 -6.11 -14.84
C GLU A 541 31.04 -5.46 -14.47
N ALA A 542 31.18 -4.14 -14.60
CA ALA A 542 32.36 -3.42 -14.14
C ALA A 542 32.57 -3.57 -12.62
N ALA A 543 31.51 -3.44 -11.83
CA ALA A 543 31.57 -3.65 -10.38
C ALA A 543 32.00 -5.07 -10.00
N VAL A 544 31.48 -6.08 -10.72
CA VAL A 544 31.84 -7.50 -10.52
C VAL A 544 33.31 -7.74 -10.88
N GLN A 545 33.79 -7.21 -12.01
CA GLN A 545 35.19 -7.32 -12.42
C GLN A 545 36.14 -6.66 -11.41
N ASP A 546 35.78 -5.47 -10.91
CA ASP A 546 36.55 -4.76 -9.88
C ASP A 546 36.66 -5.58 -8.60
N TRP A 547 35.55 -6.19 -8.16
CA TRP A 547 35.55 -7.04 -6.99
C TRP A 547 36.47 -8.26 -7.19
N TYR A 548 36.38 -8.97 -8.31
CA TYR A 548 37.26 -10.12 -8.56
C TYR A 548 38.75 -9.73 -8.60
N ARG A 549 39.10 -8.60 -9.22
CA ARG A 549 40.50 -8.11 -9.25
C ARG A 549 41.08 -7.86 -7.86
N GLN A 550 40.26 -7.45 -6.90
CA GLN A 550 40.69 -7.17 -5.53
C GLN A 550 40.74 -8.40 -4.62
N ASN A 551 40.10 -9.51 -5.02
CA ASN A 551 39.85 -10.65 -4.14
C ASN A 551 40.40 -12.00 -4.65
N LEU A 552 40.88 -12.06 -5.90
CA LEU A 552 41.56 -13.23 -6.47
C LEU A 552 43.09 -13.23 -6.27
N ALA A 553 43.65 -12.17 -5.67
CA ALA A 553 45.08 -11.98 -5.45
C ALA A 553 45.62 -12.72 -4.22
#